data_AF-A0A3B4CQR1-F1
#
_entry.id   AF-A0A3B4CQR1-F1
#
_cell.length_a   1.000
_cell.length_b   1.000
_cell.length_c   1.000
_cell.angle_alpha   90.00
_cell.angle_beta   90.00
_cell.angle_gamma   90.00
#
_symmetry.space_group_name_H-M   'P 1'
#
loop_
_entity.id
_entity.type
_entity.pdbx_description
1 polymer ?
#
loop_
_entity_poly.entity_id
_entity_poly.type
_entity_poly.pdbx_seq_one_letter_code
_entity_poly.pdbx_strand_id
1 'polypeptide(L)'
;MSSRDTDLNLKVEILKKKYLERRKRVSDPVLSGEDDEKPAKHDAVVSRKDGHKNSSRSREMKSYDRALKDLLEVVSSRPQRLDSTQSVPGSEDELSEKINSFEETNILCTETDVTLPSNLACSSSSCVTEPGWFGRERLRDQTEGLMRSPTPIGQVYQEMVQIYEKLQAERLSQQVWAAELFEREQQLQQREKQLLQHQNTIHRLQGVEEEVLSRINNLQQQYQQEMEKLRADLKEKTKENKRIKSSFDSIKELNDTMKKQLNEVSEQNKRLEGQSRKVQARLDNLQRKYDGMAHRGRENIAPKAFDHKASKQAGSQPSVKASKGPLSSSTVKLLATLLDWVVDGQLGGSEQGKNEREFDQYGVPYQTLHERCSKVLPVLVEQLQQAELSLQLPLLRFIYCILAQLEHNAQHPPLTSTLRRLGEEVSRGPGEGSKARVSPLFRTSCLHTRFLSTLIILKTISQVDILAQALDVLHGDVRTDEGQALFLKYQASSSILALLRAGSPGLLAPAVEVLLQMSAESRHQLAFLEACSTDHFFRCVSLLLRNPRLDLSLVEKLSILLQRLSGIRKNRRLFEACSLHLLLQEMHRTADPARAFLSINLSSILFNLGMPTRS
;
A
#
# COMPACT_ATOMS: atom_id res chain seq x y z
N MET A 1 -21.42 39.19 -2.74
CA MET A 1 -20.73 38.01 -2.15
C MET A 1 -20.00 38.30 -0.82
N SER A 2 -20.45 39.23 0.04
CA SER A 2 -19.65 39.66 1.23
C SER A 2 -20.11 39.09 2.60
N SER A 3 -21.18 38.30 2.64
CA SER A 3 -21.78 37.83 3.92
C SER A 3 -21.31 36.42 4.37
N ARG A 4 -20.78 35.60 3.45
CA ARG A 4 -20.29 34.25 3.78
C ARG A 4 -18.85 34.23 4.28
N ASP A 5 -18.02 35.17 3.85
CA ASP A 5 -16.61 35.25 4.26
C ASP A 5 -16.43 35.81 5.68
N THR A 6 -17.40 36.59 6.16
CA THR A 6 -17.44 37.09 7.54
C THR A 6 -17.84 36.00 8.53
N ASP A 7 -18.77 35.12 8.18
CA ASP A 7 -19.15 33.96 9.02
C ASP A 7 -18.04 32.90 9.10
N LEU A 8 -17.30 32.69 8.01
CA LEU A 8 -16.14 31.80 7.99
C LEU A 8 -15.00 32.35 8.87
N ASN A 9 -14.72 33.65 8.79
CA ASN A 9 -13.70 34.30 9.61
C ASN A 9 -14.05 34.25 11.10
N LEU A 10 -15.32 34.45 11.47
CA LEU A 10 -15.77 34.35 12.85
C LEU A 10 -15.62 32.93 13.41
N LYS A 11 -15.93 31.91 12.61
CA LYS A 11 -15.73 30.49 12.97
C LYS A 11 -14.25 30.14 13.16
N VAL A 12 -13.36 30.68 12.31
CA VAL A 12 -11.91 30.49 12.41
C VAL A 12 -11.35 31.17 13.68
N GLU A 13 -11.81 32.36 14.01
CA GLU A 13 -11.47 33.08 15.26
C GLU A 13 -11.90 32.28 16.51
N ILE A 14 -13.12 31.74 16.51
CA ILE A 14 -13.63 30.91 17.62
C ILE A 14 -12.82 29.62 17.78
N LEU A 15 -12.45 28.99 16.67
CA LEU A 15 -11.62 27.77 16.67
C LEU A 15 -10.19 28.05 17.14
N LYS A 16 -9.58 29.17 16.73
CA LYS A 16 -8.28 29.62 17.25
C LYS A 16 -8.32 29.86 18.75
N LYS A 17 -9.39 30.50 19.25
CA LYS A 17 -9.57 30.77 20.69
C LYS A 17 -9.72 29.48 21.49
N LYS A 18 -10.53 28.52 21.01
CA LYS A 18 -10.66 27.18 21.60
C LYS A 18 -9.36 26.38 21.59
N TYR A 19 -8.57 26.49 20.53
CA TYR A 19 -7.27 25.82 20.43
C TYR A 19 -6.26 26.38 21.44
N LEU A 20 -6.21 27.72 21.58
CA LEU A 20 -5.35 28.37 22.60
C LEU A 20 -5.78 28.02 24.03
N GLU A 21 -7.09 27.96 24.30
CA GLU A 21 -7.61 27.55 25.61
C GLU A 21 -7.24 26.09 25.93
N ARG A 22 -7.36 25.19 24.95
CA ARG A 22 -7.01 23.78 25.11
C ARG A 22 -5.50 23.58 25.29
N ARG A 23 -4.67 24.42 24.67
CA ARG A 23 -3.21 24.42 24.87
C ARG A 23 -2.81 24.98 26.25
N LYS A 24 -3.51 25.98 26.78
CA LYS A 24 -3.29 26.48 28.15
C LYS A 24 -3.66 25.42 29.19
N ARG A 25 -4.75 24.66 29.00
CA ARG A 25 -5.15 23.55 29.89
C ARG A 25 -4.20 22.34 29.89
N VAL A 26 -3.31 22.22 28.91
CA VAL A 26 -2.33 21.13 28.80
C VAL A 26 -0.96 21.52 29.41
N SER A 27 -0.78 22.78 29.81
CA SER A 27 0.51 23.28 30.31
C SER A 27 0.60 23.41 31.84
N ASP A 28 -0.44 23.06 32.59
CA ASP A 28 -0.41 23.03 34.07
C ASP A 28 -0.19 21.59 34.59
N PRO A 29 0.96 21.28 35.21
CA PRO A 29 1.11 20.06 35.97
C PRO A 29 0.42 20.27 37.33
N VAL A 30 -0.79 19.73 37.48
CA VAL A 30 -1.44 19.62 38.79
C VAL A 30 -0.65 18.62 39.64
N LEU A 31 0.22 19.15 40.48
CA LEU A 31 0.66 18.53 41.72
C LEU A 31 -0.52 18.56 42.69
N SER A 32 -1.08 17.39 43.00
CA SER A 32 -1.90 17.19 44.18
C SER A 32 -0.96 16.76 45.32
N GLY A 33 -0.56 17.72 46.15
CA GLY A 33 -0.06 17.47 47.50
C GLY A 33 -1.21 17.64 48.48
N GLU A 34 -1.41 16.66 49.33
CA GLU A 34 -2.20 16.78 50.56
C GLU A 34 -1.35 17.49 51.61
N ASP A 35 -1.97 18.46 52.30
CA ASP A 35 -1.44 19.14 53.46
C ASP A 35 -1.37 18.20 54.67
N ASP A 36 -0.22 18.19 55.36
CA ASP A 36 -0.17 18.07 56.81
C ASP A 36 1.10 18.82 57.33
N GLU A 37 0.86 19.90 58.08
CA GLU A 37 1.82 20.63 58.92
C GLU A 37 2.26 19.72 60.11
N LYS A 38 3.50 19.64 60.61
CA LYS A 38 4.39 20.68 61.19
C LYS A 38 5.71 20.03 61.72
N PRO A 39 6.69 20.73 62.35
CA PRO A 39 8.05 20.87 61.80
C PRO A 39 9.20 20.41 62.73
N ALA A 40 10.41 20.21 62.19
CA ALA A 40 11.65 20.36 62.96
C ALA A 40 12.88 20.66 62.06
N LYS A 41 13.71 21.56 62.58
CA LYS A 41 14.92 22.18 62.01
C LYS A 41 16.10 21.19 61.90
N HIS A 42 16.93 21.30 60.86
CA HIS A 42 18.33 21.79 60.91
C HIS A 42 19.17 21.32 59.70
N ASP A 43 20.03 22.24 59.28
CA ASP A 43 21.34 22.12 58.64
C ASP A 43 21.49 21.77 57.16
N ALA A 44 21.97 22.80 56.46
CA ALA A 44 22.75 22.73 55.24
C ALA A 44 24.05 21.94 55.44
N VAL A 45 24.49 21.22 54.40
CA VAL A 45 25.86 21.23 53.85
C VAL A 45 25.96 20.19 52.70
N VAL A 46 26.25 20.73 51.50
CA VAL A 46 27.08 20.14 50.41
C VAL A 46 26.62 18.82 49.76
N SER A 47 26.21 18.88 48.48
CA SER A 47 27.11 18.56 47.36
C SER A 47 26.40 18.64 46.00
N ARG A 48 26.89 19.55 45.14
CA ARG A 48 26.58 19.62 43.70
C ARG A 48 27.32 18.49 42.97
N LYS A 49 26.60 17.64 42.23
CA LYS A 49 26.98 17.07 40.92
C LYS A 49 25.94 16.03 40.51
N ASP A 50 24.96 16.42 39.69
CA ASP A 50 24.24 15.46 38.80
C ASP A 50 23.31 16.12 37.76
N GLY A 51 23.16 17.45 37.77
CA GLY A 51 22.26 18.15 36.84
C GLY A 51 22.66 18.17 35.35
N HIS A 52 23.91 17.84 34.98
CA HIS A 52 24.37 17.98 33.59
C HIS A 52 24.20 16.75 32.70
N LYS A 53 24.04 15.54 33.24
CA LYS A 53 23.91 14.32 32.42
C LYS A 53 22.52 14.11 31.82
N ASN A 54 21.46 14.59 32.46
CA ASN A 54 20.09 14.41 31.96
C ASN A 54 19.69 15.43 30.89
N SER A 55 20.31 16.62 30.90
CA SER A 55 20.05 17.66 29.89
C SER A 55 20.67 17.31 28.53
N SER A 56 21.91 16.80 28.52
CA SER A 56 22.60 16.34 27.29
C SER A 56 21.87 15.16 26.67
N ARG A 57 21.47 14.17 27.48
CA ARG A 57 20.75 12.98 27.01
C ARG A 57 19.40 13.29 26.39
N SER A 58 18.67 14.31 26.88
CA SER A 58 17.41 14.74 26.26
C SER A 58 17.59 15.54 24.97
N ARG A 59 18.71 16.27 24.83
CA ARG A 59 19.06 16.98 23.58
C ARG A 59 19.54 16.00 22.52
N GLU A 60 20.35 15.03 22.91
CA GLU A 60 20.79 13.93 22.06
C GLU A 60 19.59 13.12 21.55
N MET A 61 18.68 12.71 22.44
CA MET A 61 17.45 11.99 22.06
C MET A 61 16.58 12.79 21.09
N LYS A 62 16.43 14.11 21.30
CA LYS A 62 15.71 14.99 20.37
C LYS A 62 16.45 15.19 19.04
N SER A 63 17.78 15.09 19.03
CA SER A 63 18.57 15.15 17.80
C SER A 63 18.46 13.86 17.00
N TYR A 64 18.41 12.70 17.67
CA TYR A 64 18.18 11.41 17.02
C TYR A 64 16.75 11.31 16.49
N ASP A 65 15.74 11.78 17.24
CA ASP A 65 14.35 11.84 16.76
C ASP A 65 14.19 12.79 15.56
N ARG A 66 14.96 13.88 15.51
CA ARG A 66 14.97 14.80 14.37
C ARG A 66 15.67 14.17 13.17
N ALA A 67 16.86 13.60 13.36
CA ALA A 67 17.59 12.90 12.31
C ALA A 67 16.82 11.69 11.74
N LEU A 68 16.08 10.95 12.58
CA LEU A 68 15.20 9.86 12.15
C LEU A 68 14.00 10.36 11.36
N LYS A 69 13.43 11.52 11.74
CA LYS A 69 12.34 12.15 10.96
C LYS A 69 12.83 12.66 9.61
N ASP A 70 13.99 13.31 9.59
CA ASP A 70 14.61 13.81 8.36
C ASP A 70 14.97 12.64 7.43
N LEU A 71 15.50 11.53 7.98
CA LEU A 71 15.77 10.30 7.23
C LEU A 71 14.48 9.65 6.71
N LEU A 72 13.40 9.65 7.51
CA LEU A 72 12.10 9.12 7.10
C LEU A 72 11.46 9.98 6.01
N GLU A 73 11.64 11.30 6.07
CA GLU A 73 11.18 12.26 5.05
C GLU A 73 11.93 12.05 3.74
N VAL A 74 13.25 11.90 3.79
CA VAL A 74 14.11 11.64 2.62
C VAL A 74 13.82 10.27 1.98
N VAL A 75 13.54 9.23 2.79
CA VAL A 75 13.15 7.90 2.30
C VAL A 75 11.72 7.87 1.77
N SER A 76 10.83 8.71 2.30
CA SER A 76 9.45 8.84 1.83
C SER A 76 9.35 9.68 0.54
N SER A 77 10.27 10.60 0.32
CA SER A 77 10.43 11.32 -0.94
C SER A 77 11.30 10.53 -1.92
N ARG A 78 10.71 9.52 -2.59
CA ARG A 78 11.33 8.94 -3.81
C ARG A 78 10.99 9.85 -5.01
N PRO A 79 11.92 10.12 -5.95
CA PRO A 79 11.71 11.13 -6.98
C PRO A 79 10.61 10.72 -7.95
N GLN A 80 9.61 11.58 -8.05
CA GLN A 80 8.66 11.65 -9.14
C GLN A 80 9.40 12.19 -10.37
N ARG A 81 10.25 11.37 -11.00
CA ARG A 81 10.96 11.73 -12.23
C ARG A 81 11.06 10.55 -13.18
N LEU A 82 9.90 10.08 -13.64
CA LEU A 82 9.75 9.26 -14.85
C LEU A 82 8.43 9.66 -15.49
N ASP A 83 8.42 10.83 -16.13
CA ASP A 83 7.48 11.21 -17.19
C ASP A 83 8.06 12.46 -17.88
N SER A 84 9.10 12.26 -18.69
CA SER A 84 9.45 13.24 -19.71
C SER A 84 10.22 12.54 -20.83
N THR A 85 9.49 11.85 -21.69
CA THR A 85 9.96 11.50 -23.01
C THR A 85 9.55 12.60 -23.98
N GLN A 86 10.53 13.40 -24.37
CA GLN A 86 10.76 13.99 -25.69
C GLN A 86 9.54 14.20 -26.60
N SER A 87 9.19 15.48 -26.81
CA SER A 87 8.70 15.96 -28.10
C SER A 87 9.51 17.19 -28.51
N VAL A 88 10.13 17.10 -29.69
CA VAL A 88 10.84 18.18 -30.40
C VAL A 88 9.79 18.98 -31.22
N PRO A 89 10.02 20.28 -31.53
CA PRO A 89 8.95 21.25 -31.78
C PRO A 89 8.67 21.51 -33.27
N GLY A 90 7.44 21.95 -33.55
CA GLY A 90 7.01 22.70 -34.74
C GLY A 90 5.70 23.40 -34.34
N SER A 91 5.71 24.71 -34.08
CA SER A 91 5.65 25.85 -35.02
C SER A 91 4.23 26.14 -35.47
N GLU A 92 3.86 27.42 -35.27
CA GLU A 92 2.67 28.20 -35.66
C GLU A 92 1.85 28.60 -34.42
N ASP A 93 2.09 29.81 -33.86
CA ASP A 93 1.48 31.11 -34.25
C ASP A 93 -0.05 31.05 -34.15
N GLU A 94 -0.80 31.95 -33.52
CA GLU A 94 -0.56 33.33 -33.11
C GLU A 94 -1.77 33.77 -32.24
N LEU A 95 -1.57 34.79 -31.39
CA LEU A 95 -2.56 35.77 -30.89
C LEU A 95 -3.65 35.27 -29.91
N SER A 96 -3.55 35.52 -28.61
CA SER A 96 -3.74 36.80 -27.89
C SER A 96 -5.11 37.44 -28.11
N GLU A 97 -5.94 37.44 -27.06
CA GLU A 97 -6.67 38.64 -26.65
C GLU A 97 -7.11 38.51 -25.18
N LYS A 98 -6.51 39.36 -24.35
CA LYS A 98 -7.11 39.89 -23.11
C LYS A 98 -8.36 40.66 -23.49
N ILE A 99 -9.39 40.67 -22.66
CA ILE A 99 -10.10 41.90 -22.26
C ILE A 99 -10.84 41.67 -20.93
N ASN A 100 -10.92 42.78 -20.21
CA ASN A 100 -11.25 43.00 -18.81
C ASN A 100 -12.72 42.79 -18.43
N SER A 101 -12.88 42.67 -17.10
CA SER A 101 -14.01 43.11 -16.27
C SER A 101 -14.80 44.34 -16.77
N PHE A 102 -16.13 44.32 -16.66
CA PHE A 102 -16.90 45.10 -15.65
C PHE A 102 -18.44 44.89 -15.75
N GLU A 103 -19.06 44.85 -14.56
CA GLU A 103 -20.41 45.30 -14.14
C GLU A 103 -21.74 44.73 -14.69
N GLU A 104 -22.43 44.08 -13.74
CA GLU A 104 -23.84 44.18 -13.36
C GLU A 104 -24.78 45.04 -14.20
N THR A 105 -25.87 44.42 -14.66
CA THR A 105 -27.20 45.02 -14.57
C THR A 105 -28.23 43.93 -14.24
N ASN A 106 -28.79 44.06 -13.03
CA ASN A 106 -30.04 43.42 -12.62
C ASN A 106 -31.16 43.91 -13.54
N ILE A 107 -31.85 43.00 -14.24
CA ILE A 107 -33.21 43.27 -14.71
C ILE A 107 -34.10 42.11 -14.28
N LEU A 108 -35.12 42.52 -13.55
CA LEU A 108 -36.24 41.77 -12.98
C LEU A 108 -36.88 40.80 -13.99
N CYS A 109 -37.23 39.62 -13.49
CA CYS A 109 -38.16 38.69 -14.11
C CYS A 109 -39.52 39.35 -14.33
N THR A 110 -40.08 39.23 -15.53
CA THR A 110 -41.53 39.25 -15.73
C THR A 110 -41.94 37.98 -16.46
N GLU A 111 -42.41 37.06 -15.64
CA GLU A 111 -43.26 35.93 -15.95
C GLU A 111 -44.50 36.41 -16.73
N THR A 112 -44.69 35.90 -17.95
CA THR A 112 -46.01 35.86 -18.60
C THR A 112 -46.10 34.59 -19.42
N ASP A 113 -46.68 33.58 -18.80
CA ASP A 113 -47.38 32.48 -19.46
C ASP A 113 -48.57 33.05 -20.24
N VAL A 114 -48.62 32.79 -21.55
CA VAL A 114 -49.88 32.72 -22.29
C VAL A 114 -49.81 31.54 -23.24
N THR A 115 -50.24 30.38 -22.75
CA THR A 115 -50.68 29.26 -23.56
C THR A 115 -51.89 29.65 -24.40
N LEU A 116 -51.83 29.46 -25.73
CA LEU A 116 -53.03 29.26 -26.57
C LEU A 116 -52.73 28.23 -27.69
N PRO A 117 -53.78 27.56 -28.20
CA PRO A 117 -53.74 26.14 -28.52
C PRO A 117 -53.54 25.82 -30.01
N SER A 118 -53.07 24.59 -30.23
CA SER A 118 -53.05 23.87 -31.50
C SER A 118 -54.43 23.84 -32.17
N ASN A 119 -54.44 23.96 -33.51
CA ASN A 119 -55.01 22.99 -34.47
C ASN A 119 -55.10 23.62 -35.87
N LEU A 120 -54.52 22.97 -36.90
CA LEU A 120 -55.25 22.46 -38.08
C LEU A 120 -54.28 21.87 -39.12
N ALA A 121 -54.42 20.55 -39.30
CA ALA A 121 -54.37 19.79 -40.54
C ALA A 121 -53.14 19.90 -41.47
N CYS A 122 -52.31 18.86 -41.41
CA CYS A 122 -51.68 18.30 -42.61
C CYS A 122 -52.75 17.87 -43.60
N SER A 123 -52.74 18.44 -44.80
CA SER A 123 -53.30 17.87 -46.02
C SER A 123 -52.53 18.45 -47.20
N SER A 124 -51.59 17.70 -47.75
CA SER A 124 -51.04 17.98 -49.08
C SER A 124 -51.18 16.72 -49.92
N SER A 125 -52.22 16.71 -50.73
CA SER A 125 -52.36 15.88 -51.91
C SER A 125 -52.19 16.77 -53.15
N SER A 126 -51.62 16.15 -54.19
CA SER A 126 -51.83 16.45 -55.61
C SER A 126 -51.16 17.69 -56.24
N CYS A 127 -50.11 17.37 -57.01
CA CYS A 127 -49.76 17.86 -58.35
C CYS A 127 -50.78 18.73 -59.11
N VAL A 128 -50.28 19.76 -59.82
CA VAL A 128 -50.58 20.19 -61.23
C VAL A 128 -49.53 21.24 -61.62
N THR A 129 -48.50 20.90 -62.43
CA THR A 129 -48.36 21.16 -63.89
C THR A 129 -47.92 22.58 -64.27
N GLU A 130 -46.80 22.67 -65.01
CA GLU A 130 -46.28 23.87 -65.68
C GLU A 130 -47.28 24.53 -66.65
N PRO A 131 -46.97 25.75 -67.12
CA PRO A 131 -46.56 25.83 -68.53
C PRO A 131 -45.41 26.82 -68.84
N GLY A 132 -44.39 26.32 -69.54
CA GLY A 132 -44.14 26.67 -70.95
C GLY A 132 -43.79 28.13 -71.27
N TRP A 133 -42.49 28.41 -71.27
CA TRP A 133 -41.89 29.60 -71.89
C TRP A 133 -42.02 29.53 -73.42
N PHE A 134 -42.68 30.51 -74.04
CA PHE A 134 -42.64 30.71 -75.49
C PHE A 134 -41.75 31.90 -75.87
N GLY A 135 -41.07 31.72 -77.01
CA GLY A 135 -39.92 32.48 -77.44
C GLY A 135 -40.21 33.92 -77.85
N ARG A 136 -39.17 34.74 -77.70
CA ARG A 136 -39.07 36.08 -78.28
C ARG A 136 -38.91 35.99 -79.79
N GLU A 137 -39.83 36.60 -80.53
CA GLU A 137 -39.54 37.04 -81.89
C GLU A 137 -40.15 38.43 -82.20
N ARG A 138 -39.26 39.42 -82.15
CA ARG A 138 -39.07 40.58 -83.05
C ARG A 138 -40.28 41.19 -83.80
N LEU A 139 -40.71 42.39 -83.37
CA LEU A 139 -41.06 43.62 -84.14
C LEU A 139 -41.64 44.60 -83.10
N ARG A 140 -41.37 45.90 -83.01
CA ARG A 140 -41.23 46.90 -84.06
C ARG A 140 -40.69 48.19 -83.40
N ASP A 141 -39.87 48.89 -84.17
CA ASP A 141 -39.37 50.24 -83.90
C ASP A 141 -40.49 51.30 -83.99
N GLN A 142 -40.22 52.49 -83.45
CA GLN A 142 -41.00 53.74 -83.54
C GLN A 142 -42.21 53.90 -82.61
N THR A 143 -42.06 54.71 -81.56
CA THR A 143 -42.80 55.99 -81.35
C THR A 143 -42.17 56.70 -80.15
N GLU A 144 -41.22 57.60 -80.40
CA GLU A 144 -40.87 58.64 -79.42
C GLU A 144 -41.98 59.69 -79.40
N GLY A 145 -42.32 60.16 -78.20
CA GLY A 145 -42.91 61.49 -78.01
C GLY A 145 -44.44 61.59 -78.07
N LEU A 146 -45.13 61.13 -77.02
CA LEU A 146 -46.28 61.89 -76.53
C LEU A 146 -46.44 61.71 -75.02
N MET A 147 -46.20 62.82 -74.31
CA MET A 147 -46.61 63.06 -72.93
C MET A 147 -47.95 62.39 -72.62
N ARG A 148 -47.98 61.52 -71.62
CA ARG A 148 -49.11 61.41 -70.72
C ARG A 148 -48.57 61.12 -69.34
N SER A 149 -48.86 62.03 -68.41
CA SER A 149 -48.95 61.74 -66.98
C SER A 149 -49.37 60.29 -66.76
N PRO A 150 -48.84 59.58 -65.75
CA PRO A 150 -49.32 58.24 -65.48
C PRO A 150 -50.84 58.33 -65.42
N THR A 151 -51.54 57.57 -66.25
CA THR A 151 -52.97 57.37 -66.00
C THR A 151 -53.08 56.96 -64.53
N PRO A 152 -54.09 57.42 -63.76
CA PRO A 152 -54.24 57.01 -62.36
C PRO A 152 -54.11 55.48 -62.19
N ILE A 153 -54.56 54.73 -63.19
CA ILE A 153 -54.37 53.28 -63.34
C ILE A 153 -52.90 52.83 -63.42
N GLY A 154 -52.03 53.53 -64.15
CA GLY A 154 -50.61 53.18 -64.31
C GLY A 154 -49.79 53.40 -63.05
N GLN A 155 -50.09 54.47 -62.29
CA GLN A 155 -49.54 54.71 -60.95
C GLN A 155 -49.92 53.58 -59.99
N VAL A 156 -51.21 53.22 -59.95
CA VAL A 156 -51.70 52.11 -59.12
C VAL A 156 -51.02 50.78 -59.49
N TYR A 157 -50.83 50.51 -60.78
CA TYR A 157 -50.11 49.31 -61.23
C TYR A 157 -48.65 49.29 -60.76
N GLN A 158 -47.97 50.43 -60.83
CA GLN A 158 -46.58 50.53 -60.41
C GLN A 158 -46.43 50.43 -58.88
N GLU A 159 -47.34 51.01 -58.11
CA GLU A 159 -47.40 50.83 -56.65
C GLU A 159 -47.69 49.38 -56.26
N MET A 160 -48.62 48.70 -56.97
CA MET A 160 -48.91 47.28 -56.75
C MET A 160 -47.69 46.39 -56.99
N VAL A 161 -46.89 46.67 -58.02
CA VAL A 161 -45.63 45.95 -58.28
C VAL A 161 -44.62 46.20 -57.16
N GLN A 162 -44.44 47.44 -56.71
CA GLN A 162 -43.53 47.76 -55.61
C GLN A 162 -43.97 47.12 -54.28
N ILE A 163 -45.27 47.08 -54.01
CA ILE A 163 -45.83 46.38 -52.83
C ILE A 163 -45.56 44.88 -52.94
N TYR A 164 -45.76 44.30 -54.13
CA TYR A 164 -45.49 42.88 -54.38
C TYR A 164 -44.01 42.52 -54.16
N GLU A 165 -43.08 43.32 -54.68
CA GLU A 165 -41.64 43.14 -54.49
C GLU A 165 -41.24 43.25 -53.01
N LYS A 166 -41.75 44.27 -52.30
CA LYS A 166 -41.51 44.43 -50.86
C LYS A 166 -42.08 43.26 -50.05
N LEU A 167 -43.27 42.79 -50.40
CA LEU A 167 -43.89 41.64 -49.74
C LEU A 167 -43.11 40.35 -50.00
N GLN A 168 -42.55 40.16 -51.21
CA GLN A 168 -41.66 39.04 -51.49
C GLN A 168 -40.37 39.12 -50.69
N ALA A 169 -39.72 40.29 -50.64
CA ALA A 169 -38.50 40.49 -49.86
C ALA A 169 -38.73 40.24 -48.36
N GLU A 170 -39.84 40.76 -47.81
CA GLU A 170 -40.23 40.54 -46.43
C GLU A 170 -40.53 39.06 -46.14
N ARG A 171 -41.21 38.35 -47.04
CA ARG A 171 -41.46 36.91 -46.90
C ARG A 171 -40.16 36.10 -46.84
N LEU A 172 -39.17 36.44 -47.68
CA LEU A 172 -37.85 35.78 -47.65
C LEU A 172 -37.10 36.10 -46.35
N SER A 173 -37.13 37.36 -45.91
CA SER A 173 -36.55 37.80 -44.62
C SER A 173 -37.16 37.02 -43.44
N GLN A 174 -38.49 36.90 -43.40
CA GLN A 174 -39.20 36.12 -42.38
C GLN A 174 -38.85 34.64 -42.42
N GLN A 175 -38.65 34.07 -43.61
CA GLN A 175 -38.25 32.67 -43.75
C GLN A 175 -36.83 32.42 -43.20
N VAL A 176 -35.88 33.32 -43.46
CA VAL A 176 -34.52 33.26 -42.89
C VAL A 176 -34.58 33.42 -41.38
N TRP A 177 -35.31 34.41 -40.88
CA TRP A 177 -35.46 34.65 -39.45
C TRP A 177 -36.10 33.46 -38.72
N ALA A 178 -37.11 32.82 -39.32
CA ALA A 178 -37.72 31.62 -38.76
C ALA A 178 -36.74 30.43 -38.68
N ALA A 179 -35.86 30.27 -39.66
CA ALA A 179 -34.82 29.24 -39.65
C ALA A 179 -33.78 29.50 -38.55
N GLU A 180 -33.32 30.74 -38.40
CA GLU A 180 -32.39 31.13 -37.33
C GLU A 180 -33.00 30.94 -35.94
N LEU A 181 -34.29 31.28 -35.77
CA LEU A 181 -35.00 31.08 -34.51
C LEU A 181 -35.11 29.59 -34.18
N PHE A 182 -35.41 28.75 -35.16
CA PHE A 182 -35.49 27.30 -34.99
C PHE A 182 -34.15 26.71 -34.56
N GLU A 183 -33.03 27.11 -35.19
CA GLU A 183 -31.70 26.68 -34.76
C GLU A 183 -31.39 27.13 -33.33
N ARG A 184 -31.75 28.37 -32.98
CA ARG A 184 -31.53 28.90 -31.63
C ARG A 184 -32.34 28.13 -30.58
N GLU A 185 -33.59 27.79 -30.88
CA GLU A 185 -34.45 26.99 -30.01
C GLU A 185 -33.86 25.58 -29.81
N GLN A 186 -33.40 24.93 -30.89
CA GLN A 186 -32.76 23.62 -30.81
C GLN A 186 -31.50 23.65 -29.92
N GLN A 187 -30.67 24.68 -30.07
CA GLN A 187 -29.48 24.86 -29.23
C GLN A 187 -29.84 25.12 -27.76
N LEU A 188 -30.92 25.85 -27.48
CA LEU A 188 -31.40 26.08 -26.12
C LEU A 188 -31.91 24.78 -25.48
N GLN A 189 -32.71 24.00 -26.20
CA GLN A 189 -33.17 22.69 -25.73
C GLN A 189 -32.01 21.74 -25.43
N GLN A 190 -30.94 21.78 -26.23
CA GLN A 190 -29.74 20.99 -25.97
C GLN A 190 -29.02 21.45 -24.68
N ARG A 191 -28.92 22.77 -24.45
CA ARG A 191 -28.32 23.32 -23.22
C ARG A 191 -29.16 22.99 -21.99
N GLU A 192 -30.49 23.10 -22.04
CA GLU A 192 -31.37 22.71 -20.94
C GLU A 192 -31.24 21.22 -20.59
N LYS A 193 -31.18 20.35 -21.60
CA LYS A 193 -30.94 18.92 -21.38
C LYS A 193 -29.61 18.65 -20.69
N GLN A 194 -28.55 19.35 -21.09
CA GLN A 194 -27.24 19.25 -20.43
C GLN A 194 -27.30 19.76 -18.98
N LEU A 195 -27.97 20.88 -18.73
CA LEU A 195 -28.15 21.42 -17.38
C LEU A 195 -28.91 20.45 -16.47
N LEU A 196 -29.98 19.81 -16.95
CA LEU A 196 -30.71 18.79 -16.20
C LEU A 196 -29.82 17.57 -15.88
N GLN A 197 -28.98 17.15 -16.82
CA GLN A 197 -28.00 16.07 -16.58
C GLN A 197 -26.98 16.46 -15.50
N HIS A 198 -26.48 17.70 -15.54
CA HIS A 198 -25.57 18.22 -14.51
C HIS A 198 -26.26 18.33 -13.15
N GLN A 199 -27.49 18.83 -13.10
CA GLN A 199 -28.28 18.91 -11.86
C GLN A 199 -28.47 17.53 -11.24
N ASN A 200 -28.82 16.51 -12.03
CA ASN A 200 -28.93 15.13 -11.55
C ASN A 200 -27.59 14.60 -11.04
N THR A 201 -26.49 14.94 -11.70
CA THR A 201 -25.14 14.56 -11.26
C THR A 201 -24.80 15.20 -9.92
N ILE A 202 -25.12 16.47 -9.72
CA ILE A 202 -24.90 17.20 -8.47
C ILE A 202 -25.69 16.57 -7.32
N HIS A 203 -26.98 16.23 -7.52
CA HIS A 203 -27.77 15.56 -6.49
C HIS A 203 -27.17 14.20 -6.09
N ARG A 204 -26.65 13.43 -7.06
CA ARG A 204 -25.97 12.17 -6.77
C ARG A 204 -24.68 12.39 -5.98
N LEU A 205 -23.91 13.43 -6.32
CA LEU A 205 -22.68 13.77 -5.59
C LEU A 205 -22.98 14.20 -4.15
N GLN A 206 -24.05 14.96 -3.91
CA GLN A 206 -24.50 15.34 -2.57
C GLN A 206 -24.83 14.10 -1.71
N GLY A 207 -25.56 13.12 -2.26
CA GLY A 207 -25.83 11.87 -1.53
C GLY A 207 -24.55 11.10 -1.15
N VAL A 208 -23.57 11.04 -2.06
CA VAL A 208 -22.27 10.42 -1.77
C VAL A 208 -21.50 11.21 -0.70
N GLU A 209 -21.54 12.54 -0.74
CA GLU A 209 -20.92 13.38 0.28
C GLU A 209 -21.51 13.11 1.67
N GLU A 210 -22.84 13.02 1.77
CA GLU A 210 -23.54 12.68 3.02
C GLU A 210 -23.15 11.28 3.55
N GLU A 211 -23.08 10.28 2.67
CA GLU A 211 -22.64 8.93 3.03
C GLU A 211 -21.20 8.91 3.55
N VAL A 212 -20.30 9.66 2.90
CA VAL A 212 -18.90 9.79 3.33
C VAL A 212 -18.81 10.46 4.69
N LEU A 213 -19.54 11.56 4.91
CA LEU A 213 -19.58 12.25 6.20
C LEU A 213 -20.11 11.33 7.31
N SER A 214 -21.18 10.57 7.04
CA SER A 214 -21.72 9.58 7.97
C SER A 214 -20.68 8.50 8.32
N ARG A 215 -19.97 7.98 7.31
CA ARG A 215 -18.92 6.97 7.52
C ARG A 215 -17.73 7.50 8.34
N ILE A 216 -17.32 8.75 8.10
CA ILE A 216 -16.28 9.42 8.89
C ILE A 216 -16.72 9.55 10.36
N ASN A 217 -17.95 10.01 10.60
CA ASN A 217 -18.49 10.12 11.96
C ASN A 217 -18.54 8.77 12.69
N ASN A 218 -19.00 7.71 12.00
CA ASN A 218 -19.03 6.37 12.55
C ASN A 218 -17.62 5.85 12.91
N LEU A 219 -16.65 6.03 12.02
CA LEU A 219 -15.25 5.66 12.29
C LEU A 219 -14.70 6.45 13.48
N GLN A 220 -14.96 7.75 13.55
CA GLN A 220 -14.52 8.59 14.66
C GLN A 220 -15.13 8.13 16.00
N GLN A 221 -16.40 7.74 16.01
CA GLN A 221 -17.06 7.21 17.20
C GLN A 221 -16.49 5.86 17.62
N GLN A 222 -16.21 4.96 16.67
CA GLN A 222 -15.55 3.67 16.94
C GLN A 222 -14.16 3.88 17.55
N TYR A 223 -13.32 4.74 16.96
CA TYR A 223 -12.01 5.06 17.52
C TYR A 223 -12.12 5.63 18.93
N GLN A 224 -13.11 6.49 19.20
CA GLN A 224 -13.33 7.04 20.53
C GLN A 224 -13.69 5.95 21.55
N GLN A 225 -14.57 5.01 21.18
CA GLN A 225 -14.94 3.87 22.03
C GLN A 225 -13.75 2.93 22.29
N GLU A 226 -12.95 2.63 21.27
CA GLU A 226 -11.73 1.81 21.42
C GLU A 226 -10.72 2.48 22.34
N MET A 227 -10.51 3.79 22.19
CA MET A 227 -9.63 4.57 23.06
C MET A 227 -10.10 4.55 24.51
N GLU A 228 -11.41 4.62 24.76
CA GLU A 228 -11.97 4.54 26.12
C GLU A 228 -11.80 3.13 26.71
N LYS A 229 -12.05 2.09 25.92
CA LYS A 229 -11.82 0.69 26.31
C LYS A 229 -10.36 0.44 26.67
N LEU A 230 -9.42 0.81 25.79
CA LEU A 230 -7.99 0.64 26.04
C LEU A 230 -7.51 1.42 27.27
N ARG A 231 -8.06 2.61 27.52
CA ARG A 231 -7.77 3.37 28.75
C ARG A 231 -8.29 2.67 30.00
N ALA A 232 -9.46 2.03 29.93
CA ALA A 232 -10.01 1.26 31.05
C ALA A 232 -9.14 0.03 31.33
N ASP A 233 -8.79 -0.74 30.29
CA ASP A 233 -7.93 -1.92 30.39
C ASP A 233 -6.54 -1.57 30.96
N LEU A 234 -5.95 -0.45 30.51
CA LEU A 234 -4.68 0.03 31.03
C LEU A 234 -4.76 0.39 32.53
N LYS A 235 -5.87 1.02 32.96
CA LYS A 235 -6.10 1.33 34.37
C LYS A 235 -6.23 0.06 35.21
N GLU A 236 -6.94 -0.94 34.71
CA GLU A 236 -7.08 -2.24 35.39
C GLU A 236 -5.74 -2.96 35.50
N LYS A 237 -4.99 -3.07 34.40
CA LYS A 237 -3.65 -3.68 34.40
C LYS A 237 -2.69 -2.95 35.33
N THR A 238 -2.79 -1.64 35.44
CA THR A 238 -1.99 -0.85 36.39
C THR A 238 -2.34 -1.18 37.84
N LYS A 239 -3.64 -1.38 38.16
CA LYS A 239 -4.09 -1.81 39.50
C LYS A 239 -3.60 -3.23 39.81
N GLU A 240 -3.71 -4.14 38.86
CA GLU A 240 -3.22 -5.52 38.99
C GLU A 240 -1.70 -5.54 39.23
N ASN A 241 -0.93 -4.75 38.49
CA ASN A 241 0.51 -4.64 38.66
C ASN A 241 0.89 -4.10 40.05
N LYS A 242 0.17 -3.09 40.56
CA LYS A 242 0.34 -2.62 41.95
C LYS A 242 0.07 -3.73 42.97
N ARG A 243 -0.98 -4.55 42.77
CA ARG A 243 -1.30 -5.69 43.64
C ARG A 243 -0.24 -6.79 43.58
N ILE A 244 0.29 -7.09 42.39
CA ILE A 244 1.37 -8.07 42.23
C ILE A 244 2.63 -7.57 42.93
N LYS A 245 2.96 -6.28 42.77
CA LYS A 245 4.10 -5.67 43.44
C LYS A 245 3.99 -5.75 44.96
N SER A 246 2.83 -5.41 45.54
CA SER A 246 2.63 -5.56 46.99
C SER A 246 2.73 -7.02 47.44
N SER A 247 2.18 -7.96 46.67
CA SER A 247 2.32 -9.40 46.96
C SER A 247 3.77 -9.86 46.91
N PHE A 248 4.56 -9.36 45.96
CA PHE A 248 5.98 -9.66 45.84
C PHE A 248 6.75 -9.11 47.06
N ASP A 249 6.46 -7.89 47.48
CA ASP A 249 7.08 -7.27 48.65
C ASP A 249 6.78 -8.07 49.94
N SER A 250 5.55 -8.57 50.10
CA SER A 250 5.20 -9.48 51.22
C SER A 250 5.95 -10.81 51.19
N ILE A 251 6.09 -11.43 50.00
CA ILE A 251 6.85 -12.69 49.85
C ILE A 251 8.34 -12.45 50.15
N LYS A 252 8.88 -11.31 49.74
CA LYS A 252 10.27 -10.93 50.01
C LYS A 252 10.52 -10.79 51.51
N GLU A 253 9.62 -10.11 52.23
CA GLU A 253 9.71 -9.96 53.69
C GLU A 253 9.62 -11.32 54.42
N LEU A 254 8.72 -12.20 53.98
CA LEU A 254 8.63 -13.56 54.50
C LEU A 254 9.92 -14.34 54.26
N ASN A 255 10.51 -14.24 53.06
CA ASN A 255 11.76 -14.90 52.73
C ASN A 255 12.93 -14.40 53.60
N ASP A 256 13.01 -13.09 53.85
CA ASP A 256 14.03 -12.51 54.71
C ASP A 256 13.85 -12.95 56.17
N THR A 257 12.61 -13.14 56.62
CA THR A 257 12.30 -13.72 57.93
C THR A 257 12.72 -15.19 58.02
N MET A 258 12.40 -16.00 57.00
CA MET A 258 12.81 -17.40 56.95
C MET A 258 14.34 -17.56 56.93
N LYS A 259 15.07 -16.68 56.22
CA LYS A 259 16.54 -16.68 56.26
C LYS A 259 17.09 -16.41 57.67
N LYS A 260 16.49 -15.47 58.40
CA LYS A 260 16.88 -15.20 59.80
C LYS A 260 16.65 -16.44 60.67
N GLN A 261 15.46 -17.05 60.60
CA GLN A 261 15.15 -18.27 61.34
C GLN A 261 16.09 -19.43 60.97
N LEU A 262 16.42 -19.60 59.69
CA LEU A 262 17.35 -20.64 59.23
C LEU A 262 18.75 -20.41 59.79
N ASN A 263 19.22 -19.16 59.84
CA ASN A 263 20.51 -18.82 60.43
C ASN A 263 20.53 -19.08 61.95
N GLU A 264 19.44 -18.75 62.65
CA GLU A 264 19.30 -19.04 64.08
C GLU A 264 19.35 -20.55 64.37
N VAL A 265 18.61 -21.35 63.60
CA VAL A 265 18.64 -22.82 63.71
C VAL A 265 20.01 -23.38 63.34
N SER A 266 20.67 -22.84 62.32
CA SER A 266 22.03 -23.22 61.93
C SER A 266 23.03 -22.95 63.06
N GLU A 267 22.95 -21.79 63.73
CA GLU A 267 23.78 -21.45 64.88
C GLU A 267 23.49 -22.35 66.10
N GLN A 268 22.22 -22.66 66.37
CA GLN A 268 21.86 -23.65 67.39
C GLN A 268 22.45 -25.03 67.08
N ASN A 269 22.37 -25.47 65.83
CA ASN A 269 22.91 -26.75 65.41
C ASN A 269 24.44 -26.80 65.55
N LYS A 270 25.15 -25.72 65.17
CA LYS A 270 26.60 -25.60 65.43
C LYS A 270 26.94 -25.70 66.91
N ARG A 271 26.14 -25.11 67.80
CA ARG A 271 26.34 -25.23 69.25
C ARG A 271 26.14 -26.67 69.73
N LEU A 272 25.09 -27.34 69.28
CA LEU A 272 24.80 -28.73 69.61
C LEU A 272 25.86 -29.68 69.06
N GLU A 273 26.32 -29.49 67.82
CA GLU A 273 27.46 -30.21 67.27
C GLU A 273 28.72 -30.01 68.11
N GLY A 274 28.99 -28.77 68.55
CA GLY A 274 30.11 -28.48 69.44
C GLY A 274 30.00 -29.20 70.79
N GLN A 275 28.80 -29.30 71.37
CA GLN A 275 28.55 -30.08 72.58
C GLN A 275 28.71 -31.58 72.33
N SER A 276 28.14 -32.09 71.23
CA SER A 276 28.25 -33.49 70.81
C SER A 276 29.72 -33.90 70.62
N ARG A 277 30.54 -33.08 69.93
CA ARG A 277 31.98 -33.33 69.79
C ARG A 277 32.71 -33.37 71.13
N LYS A 278 32.33 -32.51 72.09
CA LYS A 278 32.91 -32.54 73.45
C LYS A 278 32.53 -33.82 74.20
N VAL A 279 31.27 -34.26 74.09
CA VAL A 279 30.81 -35.52 74.69
C VAL A 279 31.49 -36.72 74.03
N GLN A 280 31.59 -36.74 72.70
CA GLN A 280 32.31 -37.77 71.95
C GLN A 280 33.78 -37.84 72.38
N ALA A 281 34.47 -36.69 72.48
CA ALA A 281 35.86 -36.66 72.95
C ALA A 281 36.02 -37.18 74.39
N ARG A 282 35.04 -36.93 75.28
CA ARG A 282 35.01 -37.51 76.63
C ARG A 282 34.80 -39.01 76.59
N LEU A 283 33.89 -39.49 75.74
CA LEU A 283 33.61 -40.91 75.54
C LEU A 283 34.83 -41.64 74.99
N ASP A 284 35.51 -41.08 73.97
CA ASP A 284 36.75 -41.62 73.43
C ASP A 284 37.89 -41.64 74.46
N ASN A 285 37.94 -40.65 75.37
CA ASN A 285 38.92 -40.62 76.45
C ASN A 285 38.62 -41.70 77.51
N LEU A 286 37.35 -41.84 77.90
CA LEU A 286 36.91 -42.91 78.80
C LEU A 286 37.13 -44.29 78.20
N GLN A 287 36.85 -44.46 76.90
CA GLN A 287 37.10 -45.69 76.17
C GLN A 287 38.60 -46.00 76.13
N ARG A 288 39.46 -45.01 75.83
CA ARG A 288 40.93 -45.18 75.92
C ARG A 288 41.42 -45.52 77.32
N LYS A 289 40.80 -44.99 78.38
CA LYS A 289 41.11 -45.37 79.77
C LYS A 289 40.66 -46.79 80.09
N TYR A 290 39.50 -47.20 79.61
CA TYR A 290 38.97 -48.55 79.79
C TYR A 290 39.81 -49.57 79.01
N ASP A 291 40.16 -49.27 77.76
CA ASP A 291 41.08 -50.07 76.96
C ASP A 291 42.45 -50.12 77.64
N GLY A 292 42.99 -49.00 78.14
CA GLY A 292 44.25 -48.97 78.88
C GLY A 292 44.25 -49.79 80.19
N MET A 293 43.09 -49.97 80.83
CA MET A 293 42.92 -50.86 81.99
C MET A 293 42.70 -52.32 81.57
N ALA A 294 41.92 -52.57 80.51
CA ALA A 294 41.70 -53.90 79.96
C ALA A 294 42.99 -54.51 79.38
N HIS A 295 43.88 -53.68 78.83
CA HIS A 295 45.17 -54.10 78.28
C HIS A 295 46.27 -54.25 79.35
N ARG A 296 46.07 -53.80 80.60
CA ARG A 296 46.93 -54.20 81.74
C ARG A 296 46.60 -55.60 82.28
N GLY A 297 45.54 -56.24 81.80
CA GLY A 297 45.10 -57.57 82.24
C GLY A 297 45.25 -58.69 81.21
N ARG A 298 45.66 -58.41 79.96
CA ARG A 298 45.95 -59.43 78.94
C ARG A 298 47.03 -58.96 77.98
N GLU A 299 48.26 -59.41 78.22
CA GLU A 299 49.23 -59.58 77.14
C GLU A 299 48.88 -60.84 76.34
N ASN A 300 49.16 -60.77 75.04
CA ASN A 300 49.11 -61.83 74.02
C ASN A 300 47.77 -62.06 73.32
N ILE A 301 47.67 -61.58 72.08
CA ILE A 301 47.66 -62.37 70.83
C ILE A 301 47.23 -61.44 69.68
N ALA A 302 48.11 -61.20 68.71
CA ALA A 302 47.78 -60.73 67.35
C ALA A 302 47.30 -61.96 66.53
N PRO A 303 46.45 -61.87 65.48
CA PRO A 303 46.80 -61.14 64.25
C PRO A 303 45.65 -60.60 63.34
N LYS A 304 46.08 -59.76 62.37
CA LYS A 304 45.61 -59.57 60.97
C LYS A 304 44.16 -59.90 60.59
N ALA A 305 43.55 -59.00 59.79
CA ALA A 305 43.37 -59.16 58.32
C ALA A 305 42.13 -58.39 57.81
N PHE A 306 42.28 -57.74 56.64
CA PHE A 306 41.32 -57.71 55.52
C PHE A 306 39.92 -57.08 55.78
N ASP A 307 39.25 -56.34 54.90
CA ASP A 307 39.48 -55.89 53.53
C ASP A 307 38.31 -54.96 53.15
N HIS A 308 38.41 -54.35 51.96
CA HIS A 308 37.35 -53.86 51.08
C HIS A 308 36.76 -52.45 51.33
N LYS A 309 37.01 -51.46 50.46
CA LYS A 309 36.59 -51.33 49.03
C LYS A 309 35.07 -51.18 48.97
N ALA A 310 34.51 -50.02 48.64
CA ALA A 310 34.18 -49.51 47.31
C ALA A 310 33.11 -48.40 47.60
N SER A 311 32.72 -47.46 46.75
CA SER A 311 32.55 -47.45 45.30
C SER A 311 31.92 -46.09 44.97
N LYS A 312 32.37 -45.46 43.87
CA LYS A 312 31.56 -44.77 42.83
C LYS A 312 30.57 -43.66 43.28
N GLN A 313 30.25 -42.63 42.49
CA GLN A 313 30.62 -42.15 41.17
C GLN A 313 29.95 -40.78 41.06
N ALA A 314 30.64 -39.85 40.40
CA ALA A 314 30.13 -39.08 39.26
C ALA A 314 28.68 -38.57 39.29
N GLY A 315 28.54 -37.26 39.20
CA GLY A 315 27.25 -36.60 39.02
C GLY A 315 27.39 -35.11 38.86
N SER A 316 28.08 -34.70 37.79
CA SER A 316 28.07 -33.35 37.25
C SER A 316 26.69 -32.70 37.27
N GLN A 317 26.60 -31.47 37.78
CA GLN A 317 25.72 -30.47 37.18
C GLN A 317 26.55 -29.21 36.89
N PRO A 318 26.73 -28.84 35.61
CA PRO A 318 27.31 -27.55 35.26
C PRO A 318 26.30 -26.45 35.61
N SER A 319 26.77 -25.45 36.35
CA SER A 319 26.05 -24.21 36.56
C SER A 319 25.82 -23.55 35.20
N VAL A 320 24.55 -23.41 34.82
CA VAL A 320 24.15 -22.56 33.71
C VAL A 320 24.42 -21.11 34.14
N LYS A 321 25.64 -20.65 33.87
CA LYS A 321 25.93 -19.22 33.81
C LYS A 321 25.10 -18.67 32.65
N ALA A 322 24.08 -17.88 32.97
CA ALA A 322 23.44 -16.99 32.03
C ALA A 322 24.49 -15.97 31.56
N SER A 323 25.26 -16.33 30.53
CA SER A 323 26.08 -15.40 29.80
C SER A 323 25.17 -14.48 29.01
N LYS A 324 25.00 -13.24 29.49
CA LYS A 324 24.61 -12.11 28.65
C LYS A 324 25.65 -12.04 27.53
N GLY A 325 25.31 -12.56 26.36
CA GLY A 325 26.14 -12.48 25.17
C GLY A 325 26.24 -11.03 24.68
N PRO A 326 27.38 -10.62 24.09
CA PRO A 326 27.45 -9.37 23.35
C PRO A 326 26.50 -9.46 22.14
N LEU A 327 25.94 -8.31 21.71
CA LEU A 327 25.24 -8.16 20.43
C LEU A 327 26.00 -8.95 19.34
N SER A 328 25.33 -9.86 18.61
CA SER A 328 26.01 -10.76 17.68
C SER A 328 26.82 -9.94 16.66
N SER A 329 28.08 -10.34 16.43
CA SER A 329 29.01 -9.67 15.52
C SER A 329 28.41 -9.44 14.11
N SER A 330 27.46 -10.28 13.70
CA SER A 330 26.72 -10.18 12.44
C SER A 330 25.74 -9.00 12.39
N THR A 331 25.05 -8.64 13.49
CA THR A 331 24.15 -7.48 13.51
C THR A 331 24.92 -6.17 13.37
N VAL A 332 26.11 -6.08 14.00
CA VAL A 332 26.99 -4.90 13.88
C VAL A 332 27.56 -4.79 12.46
N LYS A 333 27.94 -5.92 11.84
CA LYS A 333 28.38 -5.94 10.43
C LYS A 333 27.27 -5.55 9.47
N LEU A 334 26.04 -6.03 9.70
CA LEU A 334 24.88 -5.64 8.89
C LEU A 334 24.62 -4.15 9.00
N LEU A 335 24.57 -3.59 10.22
CA LEU A 335 24.38 -2.16 10.43
C LEU A 335 25.46 -1.32 9.77
N ALA A 336 26.74 -1.71 9.89
CA ALA A 336 27.84 -1.02 9.20
C ALA A 336 27.64 -1.04 7.68
N THR A 337 27.32 -2.21 7.11
CA THR A 337 27.13 -2.35 5.65
C THR A 337 25.90 -1.59 5.16
N LEU A 338 24.83 -1.51 5.95
CA LEU A 338 23.62 -0.74 5.64
C LEU A 338 23.88 0.77 5.73
N LEU A 339 24.64 1.22 6.73
CA LEU A 339 25.03 2.62 6.86
C LEU A 339 25.92 3.04 5.70
N ASP A 340 26.91 2.22 5.31
CA ASP A 340 27.71 2.47 4.11
C ASP A 340 26.83 2.55 2.85
N TRP A 341 25.83 1.66 2.72
CA TRP A 341 24.92 1.68 1.57
C TRP A 341 24.03 2.92 1.52
N VAL A 342 23.56 3.42 2.67
CA VAL A 342 22.78 4.68 2.76
C VAL A 342 23.66 5.90 2.49
N VAL A 343 24.90 5.91 3.00
CA VAL A 343 25.86 7.01 2.77
C VAL A 343 26.24 7.10 1.30
N ASP A 344 26.58 5.98 0.66
CA ASP A 344 26.93 5.92 -0.76
C ASP A 344 25.74 6.29 -1.68
N GLY A 345 24.51 5.95 -1.27
CA GLY A 345 23.29 6.25 -2.02
C GLY A 345 22.91 7.74 -2.01
N GLN A 346 23.37 8.50 -1.01
CA GLN A 346 23.16 9.96 -0.90
C GLN A 346 24.24 10.75 -1.67
N LEU A 347 25.43 10.16 -1.84
CA LEU A 347 26.56 10.78 -2.56
C LEU A 347 26.49 10.60 -4.08
N GLY A 348 25.85 9.54 -4.59
CA GLY A 348 25.65 9.30 -6.03
C GLY A 348 24.51 10.10 -6.68
N GLY A 349 23.94 11.07 -5.96
CA GLY A 349 22.82 11.90 -6.43
C GLY A 349 23.26 13.04 -7.35
N SER A 350 23.96 12.76 -8.45
CA SER A 350 24.08 13.73 -9.54
C SER A 350 24.44 13.05 -10.87
N GLU A 351 23.60 13.32 -11.88
CA GLU A 351 23.84 13.12 -13.32
C GLU A 351 24.02 11.69 -13.84
N GLN A 352 22.90 11.00 -14.03
CA GLN A 352 22.87 9.83 -14.92
C GLN A 352 22.60 10.28 -16.36
N GLY A 353 23.68 10.64 -17.04
CA GLY A 353 23.71 10.96 -18.46
C GLY A 353 25.08 10.60 -19.05
N LYS A 354 25.10 9.48 -19.79
CA LYS A 354 26.18 8.92 -20.64
C LYS A 354 27.20 8.00 -19.97
N ASN A 355 27.30 6.82 -20.58
CA ASN A 355 28.39 5.86 -20.47
C ASN A 355 29.75 6.56 -20.56
N GLU A 356 30.56 6.46 -19.50
CA GLU A 356 32.01 6.28 -19.54
C GLU A 356 32.48 5.86 -18.12
N ARG A 357 33.51 5.02 -18.05
CA ARG A 357 33.88 4.16 -16.91
C ARG A 357 33.85 4.86 -15.55
N GLU A 358 33.04 4.32 -14.64
CA GLU A 358 32.75 4.85 -13.30
C GLU A 358 33.89 4.61 -12.30
N PHE A 359 34.75 5.61 -12.13
CA PHE A 359 35.66 5.72 -10.99
C PHE A 359 35.23 6.92 -10.12
N ASP A 360 35.29 6.76 -8.81
CA ASP A 360 35.04 7.84 -7.87
C ASP A 360 36.22 8.85 -7.84
N GLN A 361 36.09 10.00 -7.16
CA GLN A 361 37.11 11.08 -7.09
C GLN A 361 38.53 10.64 -6.68
N TYR A 362 38.69 9.40 -6.19
CA TYR A 362 39.94 8.79 -5.75
C TYR A 362 40.38 7.57 -6.58
N GLY A 363 39.81 7.34 -7.77
CA GLY A 363 40.25 6.25 -8.65
C GLY A 363 39.88 4.84 -8.15
N VAL A 364 38.88 4.73 -7.27
CA VAL A 364 38.29 3.45 -6.84
C VAL A 364 37.05 3.18 -7.70
N PRO A 365 36.89 1.97 -8.29
CA PRO A 365 35.68 1.64 -9.05
C PRO A 365 34.45 1.77 -8.16
N TYR A 366 33.38 2.40 -8.65
CA TYR A 366 32.10 2.39 -7.94
C TYR A 366 31.67 0.93 -7.77
N GLN A 367 31.42 0.49 -6.52
CA GLN A 367 30.94 -0.88 -6.29
C GLN A 367 29.58 -1.05 -6.93
N THR A 368 29.46 -2.01 -7.85
CA THR A 368 28.20 -2.30 -8.53
C THR A 368 27.15 -2.75 -7.50
N LEU A 369 25.87 -2.48 -7.77
CA LEU A 369 24.77 -2.91 -6.91
C LEU A 369 24.86 -4.42 -6.60
N HIS A 370 25.23 -5.22 -7.60
CA HIS A 370 25.39 -6.67 -7.47
C HIS A 370 26.47 -7.05 -6.45
N GLU A 371 27.63 -6.38 -6.47
CA GLU A 371 28.70 -6.60 -5.49
C GLU A 371 28.24 -6.29 -4.06
N ARG A 372 27.49 -5.20 -3.85
CA ARG A 372 26.91 -4.86 -2.54
C ARG A 372 25.92 -5.94 -2.08
N CYS A 373 25.01 -6.35 -2.96
CA CYS A 373 24.03 -7.40 -2.67
C CYS A 373 24.69 -8.74 -2.34
N SER A 374 25.79 -9.08 -3.02
CA SER A 374 26.54 -10.32 -2.79
C SER A 374 27.16 -10.41 -1.38
N LYS A 375 27.53 -9.26 -0.79
CA LYS A 375 28.04 -9.15 0.58
C LYS A 375 26.94 -9.15 1.62
N VAL A 376 25.83 -8.46 1.35
CA VAL A 376 24.73 -8.25 2.31
C VAL A 376 23.81 -9.48 2.42
N LEU A 377 23.47 -10.12 1.31
CA LEU A 377 22.50 -11.23 1.29
C LEU A 377 22.88 -12.39 2.23
N PRO A 378 24.12 -12.90 2.27
CA PRO A 378 24.49 -13.95 3.20
C PRO A 378 24.28 -13.56 4.67
N VAL A 379 24.59 -12.30 5.03
CA VAL A 379 24.39 -11.77 6.39
C VAL A 379 22.90 -11.70 6.73
N LEU A 380 22.06 -11.32 5.76
CA LEU A 380 20.60 -11.29 5.95
C LEU A 380 20.02 -12.70 6.17
N VAL A 381 20.54 -13.72 5.50
CA VAL A 381 20.12 -15.12 5.74
C VAL A 381 20.43 -15.53 7.17
N GLU A 382 21.63 -15.23 7.68
CA GLU A 382 22.02 -15.52 9.06
C GLU A 382 21.19 -14.73 10.09
N GLN A 383 20.83 -13.48 9.78
CA GLN A 383 19.97 -12.68 10.66
C GLN A 383 18.52 -13.17 10.66
N LEU A 384 17.99 -13.67 9.53
CA LEU A 384 16.63 -14.21 9.48
C LEU A 384 16.46 -15.44 10.38
N GLN A 385 17.50 -16.26 10.51
CA GLN A 385 17.55 -17.41 11.42
C GLN A 385 17.50 -17.02 12.90
N GLN A 386 18.09 -15.88 13.25
CA GLN A 386 18.31 -15.45 14.65
C GLN A 386 17.38 -14.31 15.09
N ALA A 387 16.58 -13.75 14.17
CA ALA A 387 15.79 -12.56 14.43
C ALA A 387 14.63 -12.82 15.40
N GLU A 388 14.47 -11.90 16.35
CA GLU A 388 13.23 -11.79 17.14
C GLU A 388 12.04 -11.50 16.21
N LEU A 389 10.84 -12.00 16.58
CA LEU A 389 9.60 -11.82 15.81
C LEU A 389 9.30 -10.35 15.46
N SER A 390 9.75 -9.40 16.28
CA SER A 390 9.61 -7.96 16.09
C SER A 390 10.38 -7.41 14.88
N LEU A 391 11.49 -8.04 14.49
CA LEU A 391 12.38 -7.60 13.40
C LEU A 391 12.13 -8.35 12.09
N GLN A 392 11.30 -9.40 12.09
CA GLN A 392 11.06 -10.23 10.91
C GLN A 392 10.45 -9.45 9.75
N LEU A 393 9.42 -8.62 9.99
CA LEU A 393 8.76 -7.87 8.92
C LEU A 393 9.69 -6.81 8.27
N PRO A 394 10.41 -5.96 9.02
CA PRO A 394 11.42 -5.06 8.45
C PRO A 394 12.50 -5.80 7.65
N LEU A 395 12.97 -6.94 8.16
CA LEU A 395 13.99 -7.74 7.50
C LEU A 395 13.48 -8.32 6.17
N LEU A 396 12.28 -8.89 6.15
CA LEU A 396 11.64 -9.40 4.93
C LEU A 396 11.39 -8.30 3.90
N ARG A 397 10.97 -7.11 4.32
CA ARG A 397 10.84 -5.94 3.43
C ARG A 397 12.18 -5.60 2.78
N PHE A 398 13.23 -5.56 3.58
CA PHE A 398 14.56 -5.24 3.10
C PHE A 398 15.08 -6.29 2.11
N ILE A 399 14.96 -7.58 2.47
CA ILE A 399 15.29 -8.70 1.59
C ILE A 399 14.54 -8.59 0.25
N TYR A 400 13.23 -8.38 0.28
CA TYR A 400 12.43 -8.28 -0.94
C TYR A 400 12.87 -7.10 -1.82
N CYS A 401 13.18 -5.95 -1.23
CA CYS A 401 13.69 -4.80 -1.96
C CYS A 401 15.00 -5.11 -2.69
N ILE A 402 15.92 -5.84 -2.05
CA ILE A 402 17.17 -6.28 -2.68
C ILE A 402 16.88 -7.20 -3.87
N LEU A 403 16.00 -8.19 -3.69
CA LEU A 403 15.63 -9.11 -4.76
C LEU A 403 15.03 -8.39 -5.96
N ALA A 404 14.13 -7.44 -5.73
CA ALA A 404 13.52 -6.63 -6.79
C ALA A 404 14.58 -5.83 -7.56
N GLN A 405 15.60 -5.28 -6.89
CA GLN A 405 16.66 -4.53 -7.58
C GLN A 405 17.62 -5.43 -8.36
N LEU A 406 17.87 -6.67 -7.90
CA LEU A 406 18.70 -7.63 -8.61
C LEU A 406 18.08 -8.08 -9.94
N GLU A 407 16.75 -8.21 -10.01
CA GLU A 407 16.05 -8.60 -11.24
C GLU A 407 16.23 -7.60 -12.40
N HIS A 408 16.50 -6.33 -12.10
CA HIS A 408 16.71 -5.29 -13.12
C HIS A 408 18.14 -5.28 -13.70
N ASN A 409 19.10 -5.99 -13.09
CA ASN A 409 20.50 -5.98 -13.49
C ASN A 409 20.92 -7.32 -14.14
N ALA A 410 20.65 -7.46 -15.44
CA ALA A 410 20.92 -8.69 -16.21
C ALA A 410 22.42 -8.97 -16.50
N GLN A 411 23.33 -8.06 -16.12
CA GLN A 411 24.75 -8.11 -16.50
C GLN A 411 25.61 -9.01 -15.60
N HIS A 412 25.11 -9.45 -14.45
CA HIS A 412 25.90 -10.21 -13.47
C HIS A 412 25.32 -11.61 -13.22
N PRO A 413 26.16 -12.62 -12.99
CA PRO A 413 25.70 -13.98 -12.74
C PRO A 413 24.80 -14.06 -11.50
N PRO A 414 23.73 -14.88 -11.54
CA PRO A 414 22.77 -14.96 -10.45
C PRO A 414 23.42 -15.55 -9.20
N LEU A 415 23.09 -14.98 -8.02
CA LEU A 415 23.53 -15.47 -6.70
C LEU A 415 22.75 -16.74 -6.29
N THR A 416 22.61 -17.70 -7.20
CA THR A 416 21.64 -18.80 -7.15
C THR A 416 21.71 -19.61 -5.84
N SER A 417 22.91 -19.92 -5.34
CA SER A 417 23.05 -20.65 -4.08
C SER A 417 22.60 -19.84 -2.86
N THR A 418 22.93 -18.55 -2.81
CA THR A 418 22.55 -17.66 -1.69
C THR A 418 21.05 -17.39 -1.70
N LEU A 419 20.50 -17.13 -2.90
CA LEU A 419 19.06 -16.94 -3.10
C LEU A 419 18.28 -18.19 -2.70
N ARG A 420 18.70 -19.37 -3.16
CA ARG A 420 18.06 -20.63 -2.77
C ARG A 420 18.07 -20.84 -1.25
N ARG A 421 19.22 -20.63 -0.58
CA ARG A 421 19.33 -20.73 0.89
C ARG A 421 18.40 -19.76 1.61
N LEU A 422 18.29 -18.53 1.10
CA LEU A 422 17.36 -17.53 1.62
C LEU A 422 15.91 -18.01 1.51
N GLY A 423 15.51 -18.51 0.34
CA GLY A 423 14.17 -19.07 0.13
C GLY A 423 13.88 -20.26 1.03
N GLU A 424 14.86 -21.14 1.23
CA GLU A 424 14.74 -22.32 2.09
C GLU A 424 14.50 -21.89 3.54
N GLU A 425 15.22 -20.88 4.03
CA GLU A 425 15.02 -20.35 5.38
C GLU A 425 13.63 -19.75 5.59
N VAL A 426 13.15 -18.96 4.62
CA VAL A 426 11.79 -18.40 4.64
C VAL A 426 10.73 -19.51 4.61
N SER A 427 11.00 -20.60 3.87
CA SER A 427 10.09 -21.75 3.73
C SER A 427 10.06 -22.67 4.95
N ARG A 428 11.16 -22.80 5.70
CA ARG A 428 11.27 -23.68 6.87
C ARG A 428 10.84 -22.99 8.17
N GLY A 429 10.97 -21.66 8.25
CA GLY A 429 10.82 -20.91 9.50
C GLY A 429 12.05 -21.09 10.40
N PRO A 430 12.25 -20.21 11.40
CA PRO A 430 13.45 -20.25 12.23
C PRO A 430 13.46 -21.49 13.13
N GLY A 431 14.33 -22.46 12.82
CA GLY A 431 14.74 -23.54 13.73
C GLY A 431 14.72 -24.97 13.16
N GLU A 432 15.85 -25.43 12.64
CA GLU A 432 16.18 -26.87 12.66
C GLU A 432 17.18 -27.15 13.77
N GLY A 433 16.63 -27.54 14.92
CA GLY A 433 17.39 -27.99 16.07
C GLY A 433 16.58 -27.82 17.35
N SER A 434 15.96 -28.90 17.83
CA SER A 434 15.19 -29.04 19.08
C SER A 434 13.69 -28.67 19.06
N LYS A 435 12.86 -29.73 18.97
CA LYS A 435 11.56 -29.94 19.63
C LYS A 435 10.59 -28.73 19.80
N ALA A 436 10.34 -27.96 18.75
CA ALA A 436 9.07 -27.26 18.54
C ALA A 436 8.97 -26.87 17.06
N ARG A 437 8.02 -27.44 16.31
CA ARG A 437 7.78 -27.03 14.91
C ARG A 437 7.23 -25.61 14.92
N VAL A 438 8.07 -24.61 14.68
CA VAL A 438 7.62 -23.24 14.37
C VAL A 438 7.05 -23.27 12.96
N SER A 439 5.83 -22.74 12.77
CA SER A 439 5.18 -22.70 11.47
C SER A 439 5.97 -21.83 10.48
N PRO A 440 6.06 -22.21 9.19
CA PRO A 440 6.72 -21.42 8.15
C PRO A 440 6.27 -19.95 8.12
N LEU A 441 7.15 -19.03 7.72
CA LEU A 441 6.84 -17.58 7.72
C LEU A 441 5.68 -17.22 6.77
N PHE A 442 5.51 -17.99 5.70
CA PHE A 442 4.38 -17.90 4.78
C PHE A 442 3.08 -18.54 5.33
N ARG A 443 3.04 -18.97 6.60
CA ARG A 443 1.85 -19.41 7.32
C ARG A 443 1.56 -18.58 8.58
N THR A 444 2.19 -17.41 8.72
CA THR A 444 2.00 -16.53 9.88
C THR A 444 0.61 -15.86 9.86
N SER A 445 0.11 -15.45 11.03
CA SER A 445 -1.16 -14.71 11.13
C SER A 445 -1.06 -13.28 10.56
N CYS A 446 0.14 -12.68 10.56
CA CYS A 446 0.37 -11.37 9.96
C CYS A 446 0.37 -11.46 8.43
N LEU A 447 -0.67 -10.91 7.80
CA LEU A 447 -0.82 -10.91 6.34
C LEU A 447 0.41 -10.33 5.63
N HIS A 448 0.96 -9.21 6.11
CA HIS A 448 2.12 -8.59 5.46
C HIS A 448 3.38 -9.48 5.49
N THR A 449 3.68 -10.08 6.64
CA THR A 449 4.79 -11.03 6.78
C THR A 449 4.59 -12.24 5.88
N ARG A 450 3.36 -12.79 5.87
CA ARG A 450 2.98 -13.92 5.01
C ARG A 450 3.20 -13.58 3.53
N PHE A 451 2.69 -12.43 3.10
CA PHE A 451 2.74 -11.97 1.71
C PHE A 451 4.18 -11.81 1.21
N LEU A 452 5.03 -11.11 1.98
CA LEU A 452 6.43 -10.91 1.60
C LEU A 452 7.22 -12.23 1.59
N SER A 453 6.98 -13.09 2.58
CA SER A 453 7.60 -14.42 2.64
C SER A 453 7.25 -15.23 1.41
N THR A 454 5.98 -15.22 1.00
CA THR A 454 5.49 -15.86 -0.21
C THR A 454 6.21 -15.33 -1.45
N LEU A 455 6.29 -14.00 -1.65
CA LEU A 455 6.98 -13.44 -2.82
C LEU A 455 8.48 -13.75 -2.85
N ILE A 456 9.15 -13.76 -1.68
CA ILE A 456 10.55 -14.15 -1.60
C ILE A 456 10.72 -15.60 -2.04
N ILE A 457 9.86 -16.52 -1.58
CA ILE A 457 9.86 -17.92 -2.03
C ILE A 457 9.70 -18.01 -3.54
N LEU A 458 8.71 -17.31 -4.13
CA LEU A 458 8.47 -17.32 -5.57
C LEU A 458 9.68 -16.84 -6.41
N LYS A 459 10.50 -15.94 -5.86
CA LYS A 459 11.70 -15.41 -6.54
C LYS A 459 12.97 -16.24 -6.32
N THR A 460 12.99 -17.14 -5.34
CA THR A 460 14.24 -17.77 -4.86
C THR A 460 14.25 -19.29 -4.90
N ILE A 461 13.08 -19.92 -4.88
CA ILE A 461 12.91 -21.38 -4.89
C ILE A 461 12.47 -21.85 -6.26
N SER A 462 12.95 -23.02 -6.68
CA SER A 462 12.57 -23.67 -7.94
C SER A 462 11.76 -24.96 -7.75
N GLN A 463 11.59 -25.44 -6.51
CA GLN A 463 10.85 -26.66 -6.19
C GLN A 463 9.35 -26.44 -6.39
N VAL A 464 8.74 -27.22 -7.28
CA VAL A 464 7.36 -27.02 -7.77
C VAL A 464 6.33 -27.17 -6.65
N ASP A 465 6.51 -28.11 -5.73
CA ASP A 465 5.62 -28.38 -4.59
C ASP A 465 5.61 -27.22 -3.57
N ILE A 466 6.77 -26.60 -3.31
CA ILE A 466 6.87 -25.42 -2.45
C ILE A 466 6.26 -24.20 -3.14
N LEU A 467 6.55 -24.02 -4.44
CA LEU A 467 6.01 -22.91 -5.22
C LEU A 467 4.48 -22.99 -5.35
N ALA A 468 3.92 -24.18 -5.55
CA ALA A 468 2.47 -24.39 -5.59
C ALA A 468 1.83 -24.00 -4.25
N GLN A 469 2.38 -24.44 -3.11
CA GLN A 469 1.90 -24.04 -1.79
C GLN A 469 1.99 -22.53 -1.56
N ALA A 470 3.06 -21.89 -2.04
CA ALA A 470 3.23 -20.45 -1.96
C ALA A 470 2.17 -19.71 -2.81
N LEU A 471 1.85 -20.22 -4.00
CA LEU A 471 0.78 -19.69 -4.86
C LEU A 471 -0.61 -19.88 -4.22
N ASP A 472 -0.88 -21.01 -3.59
CA ASP A 472 -2.15 -21.24 -2.88
C ASP A 472 -2.35 -20.25 -1.74
N VAL A 473 -1.29 -19.99 -0.95
CA VAL A 473 -1.31 -18.97 0.10
C VAL A 473 -1.52 -17.58 -0.49
N LEU A 474 -0.79 -17.22 -1.55
CA LEU A 474 -0.94 -15.93 -2.21
C LEU A 474 -2.37 -15.73 -2.72
N HIS A 475 -2.94 -16.75 -3.38
CA HIS A 475 -4.30 -16.76 -3.88
C HIS A 475 -5.31 -16.52 -2.74
N GLY A 476 -5.11 -17.15 -1.59
CA GLY A 476 -5.90 -16.89 -0.38
C GLY A 476 -5.78 -15.45 0.12
N ASP A 477 -4.57 -14.91 0.17
CA ASP A 477 -4.30 -13.55 0.67
C ASP A 477 -4.94 -12.47 -0.22
N VAL A 478 -4.87 -12.62 -1.55
CA VAL A 478 -5.44 -11.64 -2.52
C VAL A 478 -6.97 -11.67 -2.64
N ARG A 479 -7.66 -12.53 -1.88
CA ARG A 479 -9.12 -12.44 -1.71
C ARG A 479 -9.52 -11.28 -0.80
N THR A 480 -8.60 -10.82 0.04
CA THR A 480 -8.81 -9.67 0.90
C THR A 480 -8.38 -8.38 0.20
N ASP A 481 -9.07 -7.30 0.53
CA ASP A 481 -8.76 -5.99 -0.01
C ASP A 481 -7.34 -5.50 0.39
N GLU A 482 -6.91 -5.78 1.63
CA GLU A 482 -5.54 -5.51 2.09
C GLU A 482 -4.50 -6.32 1.28
N GLY A 483 -4.78 -7.60 1.01
CA GLY A 483 -3.92 -8.45 0.20
C GLY A 483 -3.79 -7.98 -1.25
N GLN A 484 -4.88 -7.48 -1.86
CA GLN A 484 -4.83 -6.87 -3.18
C GLN A 484 -3.98 -5.59 -3.20
N ALA A 485 -4.09 -4.75 -2.16
CA ALA A 485 -3.24 -3.57 -2.01
C ALA A 485 -1.75 -3.96 -1.89
N LEU A 486 -1.43 -5.01 -1.12
CA LEU A 486 -0.06 -5.54 -1.02
C LEU A 486 0.45 -6.11 -2.35
N PHE A 487 -0.41 -6.80 -3.12
CA PHE A 487 -0.07 -7.32 -4.44
C PHE A 487 0.43 -6.21 -5.37
N LEU A 488 -0.30 -5.09 -5.41
CA LEU A 488 0.07 -3.92 -6.21
C LEU A 488 1.31 -3.21 -5.64
N LYS A 489 1.35 -2.97 -4.33
CA LYS A 489 2.47 -2.32 -3.64
C LYS A 489 3.80 -3.00 -3.89
N TYR A 490 3.81 -4.33 -3.94
CA TYR A 490 5.01 -5.12 -4.16
C TYR A 490 5.22 -5.55 -5.62
N GLN A 491 4.38 -5.10 -6.56
CA GLN A 491 4.46 -5.47 -7.98
C GLN A 491 4.53 -7.00 -8.17
N ALA A 492 3.69 -7.72 -7.43
CA ALA A 492 3.71 -9.19 -7.38
C ALA A 492 3.45 -9.84 -8.76
N SER A 493 2.80 -9.13 -9.68
CA SER A 493 2.58 -9.55 -11.07
C SER A 493 3.88 -9.97 -11.78
N SER A 494 5.00 -9.29 -11.52
CA SER A 494 6.32 -9.65 -12.06
C SER A 494 6.75 -11.08 -11.68
N SER A 495 6.54 -11.44 -10.41
CA SER A 495 6.87 -12.76 -9.87
C SER A 495 5.97 -13.84 -10.46
N ILE A 496 4.68 -13.55 -10.63
CA ILE A 496 3.74 -14.49 -11.24
C ILE A 496 4.06 -14.71 -12.73
N LEU A 497 4.40 -13.64 -13.46
CA LEU A 497 4.81 -13.74 -14.86
C LEU A 497 6.10 -14.56 -15.05
N ALA A 498 7.05 -14.48 -14.11
CA ALA A 498 8.24 -15.31 -14.15
C ALA A 498 7.91 -16.81 -14.08
N LEU A 499 6.94 -17.19 -13.25
CA LEU A 499 6.46 -18.58 -13.13
C LEU A 499 5.69 -19.03 -14.38
N LEU A 500 4.84 -18.15 -14.94
CA LEU A 500 4.14 -18.44 -16.19
C LEU A 500 5.12 -18.65 -17.35
N ARG A 501 6.19 -17.85 -17.42
CA ARG A 501 7.25 -17.99 -18.42
C ARG A 501 8.02 -19.29 -18.28
N ALA A 502 8.24 -19.77 -17.05
CA ALA A 502 8.90 -21.05 -16.82
C ALA A 502 8.10 -22.24 -17.38
N GLY A 503 6.77 -22.09 -17.54
CA GLY A 503 5.94 -23.04 -18.26
C GLY A 503 5.72 -24.38 -17.55
N SER A 504 6.04 -24.49 -16.25
CA SER A 504 5.88 -25.72 -15.50
C SER A 504 4.39 -26.07 -15.31
N PRO A 505 3.91 -27.24 -15.80
CA PRO A 505 2.48 -27.57 -15.83
C PRO A 505 1.78 -27.44 -14.48
N GLY A 506 2.45 -27.86 -13.39
CA GLY A 506 1.90 -27.79 -12.04
C GLY A 506 1.77 -26.39 -11.43
N LEU A 507 2.39 -25.36 -12.02
CA LEU A 507 2.33 -23.98 -11.52
C LEU A 507 1.45 -23.06 -12.37
N LEU A 508 1.20 -23.44 -13.64
CA LEU A 508 0.45 -22.59 -14.57
C LEU A 508 -0.96 -22.28 -14.07
N ALA A 509 -1.71 -23.31 -13.64
CA ALA A 509 -3.08 -23.12 -13.17
C ALA A 509 -3.16 -22.26 -11.88
N PRO A 510 -2.41 -22.54 -10.80
CA PRO A 510 -2.41 -21.70 -9.61
C PRO A 510 -1.95 -20.26 -9.88
N ALA A 511 -0.95 -20.07 -10.76
CA ALA A 511 -0.48 -18.73 -11.13
C ALA A 511 -1.55 -17.91 -11.85
N VAL A 512 -2.28 -18.51 -12.80
CA VAL A 512 -3.39 -17.83 -13.49
C VAL A 512 -4.56 -17.57 -12.53
N GLU A 513 -4.81 -18.45 -11.56
CA GLU A 513 -5.86 -18.24 -10.55
C GLU A 513 -5.58 -17.02 -9.67
N VAL A 514 -4.33 -16.78 -9.27
CA VAL A 514 -3.93 -15.54 -8.56
C VAL A 514 -4.24 -14.30 -9.41
N LEU A 515 -3.88 -14.32 -10.71
CA LEU A 515 -4.16 -13.19 -11.61
C LEU A 515 -5.66 -12.97 -11.82
N LEU A 516 -6.43 -14.06 -11.94
CA LEU A 516 -7.88 -13.99 -12.06
C LEU A 516 -8.51 -13.40 -10.80
N GLN A 517 -8.05 -13.81 -9.63
CA GLN A 517 -8.53 -13.28 -8.34
C GLN A 517 -8.25 -11.78 -8.21
N MET A 518 -7.07 -11.31 -8.66
CA MET A 518 -6.76 -9.88 -8.72
C MET A 518 -7.61 -9.10 -9.74
N SER A 519 -8.08 -9.77 -10.79
CA SER A 519 -8.92 -9.16 -11.81
C SER A 519 -10.41 -9.12 -11.44
N ALA A 520 -10.82 -9.79 -10.36
CA ALA A 520 -12.20 -9.79 -9.88
C ALA A 520 -12.66 -8.37 -9.45
N GLU A 521 -13.97 -8.15 -9.44
CA GLU A 521 -14.56 -6.85 -9.10
C GLU A 521 -14.12 -6.40 -7.70
N SER A 522 -13.38 -5.30 -7.64
CA SER A 522 -12.81 -4.74 -6.42
C SER A 522 -12.30 -3.32 -6.69
N ARG A 523 -12.05 -2.53 -5.64
CA ARG A 523 -11.48 -1.18 -5.78
C ARG A 523 -10.06 -1.17 -6.35
N HIS A 524 -9.35 -2.30 -6.32
CA HIS A 524 -7.98 -2.46 -6.82
C HIS A 524 -7.93 -3.01 -8.25
N GLN A 525 -9.05 -3.45 -8.82
CA GLN A 525 -9.12 -4.10 -10.12
C GLN A 525 -8.52 -3.25 -11.23
N LEU A 526 -8.87 -1.96 -11.31
CA LEU A 526 -8.38 -1.06 -12.35
C LEU A 526 -6.86 -0.89 -12.26
N ALA A 527 -6.33 -0.61 -11.06
CA ALA A 527 -4.89 -0.49 -10.84
C ALA A 527 -4.13 -1.79 -11.18
N PHE A 528 -4.74 -2.96 -10.93
CA PHE A 528 -4.18 -4.24 -11.35
C PHE A 528 -4.16 -4.40 -12.88
N LEU A 529 -5.25 -4.09 -13.57
CA LEU A 529 -5.30 -4.17 -15.03
C LEU A 529 -4.30 -3.19 -15.68
N GLU A 530 -4.12 -2.01 -15.09
CA GLU A 530 -3.08 -1.06 -15.49
C GLU A 530 -1.67 -1.61 -15.26
N ALA A 531 -1.40 -2.24 -14.12
CA ALA A 531 -0.12 -2.91 -13.87
C ALA A 531 0.16 -4.07 -14.86
N CYS A 532 -0.88 -4.74 -15.35
CA CYS A 532 -0.79 -5.76 -16.40
C CYS A 532 -0.68 -5.18 -17.82
N SER A 533 -0.90 -3.87 -18.02
CA SER A 533 -0.88 -3.20 -19.31
C SER A 533 0.55 -2.89 -19.79
N THR A 534 1.39 -3.94 -19.86
CA THR A 534 2.82 -3.85 -20.20
C THR A 534 3.19 -4.82 -21.32
N ASP A 535 4.17 -4.47 -22.15
CA ASP A 535 4.69 -5.35 -23.21
C ASP A 535 5.12 -6.73 -22.66
N HIS A 536 5.76 -6.74 -21.48
CA HIS A 536 6.22 -7.96 -20.82
C HIS A 536 5.08 -8.95 -20.51
N PHE A 537 3.96 -8.44 -19.99
CA PHE A 537 2.79 -9.27 -19.70
C PHE A 537 2.21 -9.87 -20.99
N PHE A 538 1.98 -9.03 -22.01
CA PHE A 538 1.38 -9.46 -23.27
C PHE A 538 2.26 -10.45 -24.03
N ARG A 539 3.58 -10.25 -24.06
CA ARG A 539 4.52 -11.24 -24.63
C ARG A 539 4.46 -12.56 -23.88
N CYS A 540 4.41 -12.54 -22.55
CA CYS A 540 4.32 -13.75 -21.74
C CYS A 540 3.05 -14.56 -22.05
N VAL A 541 1.89 -13.90 -22.08
CA VAL A 541 0.61 -14.57 -22.40
C VAL A 541 0.60 -15.07 -23.85
N SER A 542 1.14 -14.28 -24.78
CA SER A 542 1.26 -14.64 -26.19
C SER A 542 2.15 -15.88 -26.41
N LEU A 543 3.25 -16.01 -25.66
CA LEU A 543 4.08 -17.22 -25.67
C LEU A 543 3.34 -18.42 -25.09
N LEU A 544 2.60 -18.22 -23.99
CA LEU A 544 1.86 -19.28 -23.32
C LEU A 544 0.75 -19.84 -24.23
N LEU A 545 -0.04 -18.99 -24.87
CA LEU A 545 -1.14 -19.40 -25.76
C LEU A 545 -0.67 -20.07 -27.05
N ARG A 546 0.58 -19.84 -27.49
CA ARG A 546 1.16 -20.56 -28.62
C ARG A 546 1.60 -21.98 -28.29
N ASN A 547 1.61 -22.38 -27.01
CA ASN A 547 1.97 -23.73 -26.62
C ASN A 547 0.81 -24.69 -26.96
N PRO A 548 1.00 -25.63 -27.91
CA PRO A 548 -0.08 -26.54 -28.33
C PRO A 548 -0.48 -27.55 -27.25
N ARG A 549 0.31 -27.69 -26.18
CA ARG A 549 0.02 -28.57 -25.04
C ARG A 549 -0.65 -27.84 -23.88
N LEU A 550 -0.98 -26.56 -24.05
CA LEU A 550 -1.64 -25.79 -23.02
C LEU A 550 -3.04 -26.35 -22.78
N ASP A 551 -3.36 -26.63 -21.52
CA ASP A 551 -4.68 -27.11 -21.15
C ASP A 551 -5.78 -26.09 -21.54
N LEU A 552 -6.87 -26.59 -22.09
CA LEU A 552 -7.92 -25.75 -22.65
C LEU A 552 -8.71 -25.03 -21.54
N SER A 553 -8.81 -25.59 -20.33
CA SER A 553 -9.35 -24.85 -19.18
C SER A 553 -8.49 -23.64 -18.81
N LEU A 554 -7.18 -23.76 -18.95
CA LEU A 554 -6.26 -22.65 -18.71
C LEU A 554 -6.38 -21.56 -19.79
N VAL A 555 -6.59 -21.96 -21.05
CA VAL A 555 -6.89 -21.04 -22.15
C VAL A 555 -8.18 -20.24 -21.87
N GLU A 556 -9.23 -20.92 -21.41
CA GLU A 556 -10.48 -20.27 -20.98
C GLU A 556 -10.23 -19.26 -19.86
N LYS A 557 -9.48 -19.64 -18.83
CA LYS A 557 -9.10 -18.73 -17.73
C LYS A 557 -8.29 -17.51 -18.23
N LEU A 558 -7.33 -17.70 -19.11
CA LEU A 558 -6.55 -16.61 -19.71
C LEU A 558 -7.42 -15.71 -20.60
N SER A 559 -8.41 -16.26 -21.29
CA SER A 559 -9.34 -15.49 -22.13
C SER A 559 -10.14 -14.47 -21.30
N ILE A 560 -10.50 -14.79 -20.06
CA ILE A 560 -11.19 -13.86 -19.15
C ILE A 560 -10.29 -12.65 -18.83
N LEU A 561 -9.01 -12.89 -18.53
CA LEU A 561 -8.05 -11.81 -18.27
C LEU A 561 -7.83 -10.94 -19.51
N LEU A 562 -7.66 -11.57 -20.68
CA LEU A 562 -7.48 -10.87 -21.94
C LEU A 562 -8.74 -10.07 -22.34
N GLN A 563 -9.94 -10.59 -22.07
CA GLN A 563 -11.19 -9.87 -22.28
C GLN A 563 -11.22 -8.58 -21.46
N ARG A 564 -10.88 -8.63 -20.17
CA ARG A 564 -10.78 -7.44 -19.32
C ARG A 564 -9.74 -6.44 -19.82
N LEU A 565 -8.57 -6.92 -20.23
CA LEU A 565 -7.50 -6.07 -20.76
C LEU A 565 -7.83 -5.46 -22.13
N SER A 566 -8.65 -6.14 -22.95
CA SER A 566 -9.10 -5.64 -24.25
C SER A 566 -10.04 -4.44 -24.14
N GLY A 567 -10.77 -4.32 -23.02
CA GLY A 567 -11.64 -3.16 -22.75
C GLY A 567 -10.86 -1.86 -22.52
N ILE A 568 -9.56 -1.94 -22.23
CA ILE A 568 -8.68 -0.78 -22.05
C ILE A 568 -8.17 -0.33 -23.42
N ARG A 569 -8.67 0.80 -23.92
CA ARG A 569 -8.36 1.32 -25.27
C ARG A 569 -6.86 1.43 -25.57
N LYS A 570 -6.04 1.85 -24.60
CA LYS A 570 -4.57 1.96 -24.76
C LYS A 570 -3.87 0.61 -25.01
N ASN A 571 -4.48 -0.51 -24.61
CA ASN A 571 -3.88 -1.84 -24.73
C ASN A 571 -3.98 -2.43 -26.14
N ARG A 572 -4.78 -1.85 -27.04
CA ARG A 572 -4.93 -2.33 -28.42
C ARG A 572 -3.57 -2.51 -29.12
N ARG A 573 -2.66 -1.54 -28.94
CA ARG A 573 -1.29 -1.61 -29.47
C ARG A 573 -0.48 -2.78 -28.91
N LEU A 574 -0.72 -3.20 -27.67
CA LEU A 574 -0.04 -4.34 -27.06
C LEU A 574 -0.55 -5.68 -27.61
N PHE A 575 -1.86 -5.78 -27.87
CA PHE A 575 -2.45 -6.93 -28.60
C PHE A 575 -1.91 -7.04 -30.02
N GLU A 576 -1.68 -5.91 -30.68
CA GLU A 576 -1.09 -5.83 -32.02
C GLU A 576 0.40 -6.21 -32.01
N ALA A 577 1.20 -5.59 -31.15
CA ALA A 577 2.64 -5.81 -31.04
C ALA A 577 3.01 -7.27 -30.71
N CYS A 578 2.15 -7.98 -29.96
CA CYS A 578 2.36 -9.39 -29.61
C CYS A 578 1.66 -10.37 -30.57
N SER A 579 1.03 -9.86 -31.63
CA SER A 579 0.17 -10.61 -32.57
C SER A 579 -0.90 -11.47 -31.88
N LEU A 580 -1.35 -11.04 -30.70
CA LEU A 580 -2.35 -11.77 -29.92
C LEU A 580 -3.72 -11.73 -30.60
N HIS A 581 -4.08 -10.62 -31.23
CA HIS A 581 -5.33 -10.50 -31.97
C HIS A 581 -5.47 -11.56 -33.07
N LEU A 582 -4.41 -11.84 -33.83
CA LEU A 582 -4.40 -12.90 -34.86
C LEU A 582 -4.52 -14.29 -34.24
N LEU A 583 -3.79 -14.54 -33.14
CA LEU A 583 -3.83 -15.82 -32.45
C LEU A 583 -5.24 -16.12 -31.90
N LEU A 584 -5.86 -15.12 -31.27
CA LEU A 584 -7.21 -15.24 -30.71
C LEU A 584 -8.28 -15.35 -31.81
N GLN A 585 -8.08 -14.70 -32.96
CA GLN A 585 -8.96 -14.84 -34.12
C GLN A 585 -8.91 -16.25 -34.70
N GLU A 586 -7.73 -16.84 -34.86
CA GLU A 586 -7.59 -18.22 -35.33
C GLU A 586 -8.18 -19.20 -34.30
N MET A 587 -7.91 -18.99 -33.01
CA MET A 587 -8.52 -19.78 -31.94
C MET A 587 -10.04 -19.71 -31.96
N HIS A 588 -10.63 -18.54 -32.23
CA HIS A 588 -12.08 -18.39 -32.35
C HIS A 588 -12.62 -19.17 -33.56
N ARG A 589 -11.91 -19.13 -34.69
CA ARG A 589 -12.28 -19.84 -35.92
C ARG A 589 -12.26 -21.36 -35.75
N THR A 590 -11.34 -21.87 -34.94
CA THR A 590 -11.16 -23.32 -34.70
C THR A 590 -11.76 -23.80 -33.39
N ALA A 591 -12.43 -22.93 -32.62
CA ALA A 591 -13.01 -23.29 -31.34
C ALA A 591 -14.16 -24.29 -31.52
N ASP A 592 -14.21 -25.30 -30.66
CA ASP A 592 -15.33 -26.23 -30.59
C ASP A 592 -16.63 -25.47 -30.22
N PRO A 593 -17.70 -25.54 -31.04
CA PRO A 593 -18.98 -24.91 -30.75
C PRO A 593 -19.59 -25.31 -29.39
N ALA A 594 -19.24 -26.48 -28.84
CA ALA A 594 -19.67 -26.90 -27.51
C ALA A 594 -19.09 -26.01 -26.38
N ARG A 595 -18.03 -25.24 -26.65
CA ARG A 595 -17.36 -24.34 -25.69
C ARG A 595 -17.85 -22.90 -25.82
N ALA A 596 -19.13 -22.71 -25.55
CA ALA A 596 -19.78 -21.40 -25.63
C ALA A 596 -19.05 -20.32 -24.82
N PHE A 597 -18.54 -20.65 -23.62
CA PHE A 597 -17.86 -19.67 -22.77
C PHE A 597 -16.57 -19.12 -23.39
N LEU A 598 -15.71 -19.99 -23.94
CA LEU A 598 -14.50 -19.56 -24.64
C LEU A 598 -14.84 -18.70 -25.86
N SER A 599 -15.81 -19.16 -26.65
CA SER A 599 -16.26 -18.46 -27.87
C SER A 599 -16.78 -17.05 -27.55
N ILE A 600 -17.59 -16.90 -26.49
CA ILE A 600 -18.10 -15.60 -26.02
C ILE A 600 -16.96 -14.66 -25.62
N ASN A 601 -15.98 -15.15 -24.85
CA ASN A 601 -14.86 -14.32 -24.41
C ASN A 601 -14.00 -13.88 -25.61
N LEU A 602 -13.70 -14.80 -26.53
CA LEU A 602 -12.95 -14.49 -27.76
C LEU A 602 -13.70 -13.48 -28.63
N SER A 603 -15.00 -13.66 -28.83
CA SER A 603 -15.87 -12.71 -29.54
C SER A 603 -15.80 -11.31 -28.92
N SER A 604 -15.90 -11.23 -27.59
CA SER A 604 -15.83 -9.96 -26.86
C SER A 604 -14.46 -9.28 -26.99
N ILE A 605 -13.37 -10.05 -26.94
CA ILE A 605 -12.02 -9.51 -27.17
C ILE A 605 -11.90 -8.94 -28.59
N LEU A 606 -12.30 -9.71 -29.60
CA LEU A 606 -12.20 -9.29 -31.00
C LEU A 606 -13.05 -8.05 -31.28
N PHE A 607 -14.26 -7.99 -30.71
CA PHE A 607 -15.13 -6.82 -30.78
C PHE A 607 -14.46 -5.58 -30.16
N ASN A 608 -13.91 -5.69 -28.95
CA ASN A 608 -13.21 -4.58 -28.29
C ASN A 608 -11.99 -4.07 -29.06
N LEU A 609 -11.32 -4.96 -29.81
CA LEU A 609 -10.20 -4.61 -30.68
C LEU A 609 -10.63 -4.05 -32.04
N GLY A 610 -11.93 -4.03 -32.36
CA GLY A 610 -12.47 -3.59 -33.64
C GLY A 610 -12.19 -4.57 -34.79
N MET A 611 -12.00 -5.85 -34.48
CA MET A 611 -11.76 -6.90 -35.47
C MET A 611 -13.09 -7.49 -35.95
N PRO A 612 -13.28 -7.69 -37.27
CA PRO A 612 -14.49 -8.30 -37.78
C PRO A 612 -14.57 -9.77 -37.33
N THR A 613 -15.53 -10.09 -36.47
CA THR A 613 -15.96 -11.46 -36.21
C THR A 613 -16.72 -11.93 -37.44
N ARG A 614 -16.11 -12.75 -38.30
CA ARG A 614 -16.87 -13.48 -39.32
C ARG A 614 -17.75 -14.48 -38.57
N SER A 615 -19.04 -14.15 -38.49
CA SER A 615 -20.12 -15.05 -38.10
C SER A 615 -20.23 -16.22 -39.07
#